data_AF-A0A947J5Q0-F1
#
_entry.id   AF-A0A947J5Q0-F1
#
_cell.length_a   1.000
_cell.length_b   1.000
_cell.length_c   1.000
_cell.angle_alpha   90.00
_cell.angle_beta   90.00
_cell.angle_gamma   90.00
#
_symmetry.space_group_name_H-M   'P 1'
#
loop_
_entity.id
_entity.type
_entity.pdbx_description
1 polymer ?
#
loop_
_entity_poly.entity_id
_entity_poly.type
_entity_poly.pdbx_seq_one_letter_code
_entity_poly.pdbx_strand_id
1 'polypeptide(L)'
;MVLVTACSNSPELQVEEEIDCWGPQVPFFSQRGSAWSGDPMGSSSRTIGDSGCLITSITMALNYYGLYVTPRDFNNWLGSHGGYDGGANFQYGNLVRDYSGGIVWGEENYNPDLESLIDQGYPVVARTDWG
;
A
#
# COMPACT_ATOMS: atom_id res chain seq x y z
N MET A 1 10.38 3.38 -5.34
CA MET A 1 9.42 4.44 -4.97
C MET A 1 8.14 4.11 -5.70
N VAL A 2 7.05 3.99 -4.95
CA VAL A 2 5.73 3.55 -5.43
C VAL A 2 4.78 4.68 -5.11
N LEU A 3 4.37 5.41 -6.15
CA LEU A 3 3.28 6.34 -6.01
C LEU A 3 1.99 5.56 -5.72
N VAL A 4 1.14 6.05 -4.85
CA VAL A 4 -0.25 5.60 -4.68
C VAL A 4 -1.15 6.81 -4.91
N THR A 5 -1.40 7.13 -6.17
CA THR A 5 -2.32 8.22 -6.54
C THR A 5 -3.67 7.63 -6.93
N ALA A 6 -4.76 8.26 -6.48
CA ALA A 6 -6.08 7.93 -7.00
C ALA A 6 -6.34 8.55 -8.37
N CYS A 7 -7.16 7.88 -9.19
CA CYS A 7 -7.69 8.49 -10.40
C CYS A 7 -8.49 9.75 -10.05
N SER A 8 -8.41 10.77 -10.91
CA SER A 8 -9.01 12.10 -10.76
C SER A 8 -10.54 12.15 -10.69
N ASN A 9 -11.22 11.01 -10.64
CA ASN A 9 -12.68 10.88 -10.63
C ASN A 9 -13.20 10.02 -9.47
N SER A 10 -12.43 9.78 -8.40
CA SER A 10 -13.01 9.26 -7.18
C SER A 10 -14.06 10.28 -6.69
N PRO A 11 -15.35 9.90 -6.60
CA PRO A 11 -16.37 10.81 -6.14
C PRO A 11 -15.96 11.26 -4.74
N GLU A 12 -15.80 12.57 -4.63
CA GLU A 12 -15.78 13.37 -3.42
C GLU A 12 -16.21 12.54 -2.20
N LEU A 13 -15.24 12.26 -1.33
CA LEU A 13 -15.44 11.60 -0.04
C LEU A 13 -16.58 12.31 0.68
N GLN A 14 -17.80 11.76 0.58
CA GLN A 14 -19.00 12.30 1.20
C GLN A 14 -19.08 11.97 2.69
N VAL A 15 -18.01 12.27 3.42
CA VAL A 15 -18.06 12.26 4.88
C VAL A 15 -17.66 13.66 5.34
N GLU A 16 -18.69 14.44 5.66
CA GLU A 16 -18.60 15.67 6.45
C GLU A 16 -18.17 15.33 7.90
N GLU A 17 -16.99 14.74 8.10
CA GLU A 17 -16.34 14.69 9.42
C GLU A 17 -15.14 15.64 9.42
N GLU A 18 -15.05 16.44 10.47
CA GLU A 18 -14.19 17.61 10.66
C GLU A 18 -12.84 17.52 9.92
N ILE A 19 -12.62 18.46 9.00
CA ILE A 19 -11.30 18.72 8.43
C ILE A 19 -10.42 19.29 9.56
N ASP A 20 -9.73 18.42 10.29
CA ASP A 20 -8.55 18.79 11.08
C ASP A 20 -7.47 19.30 10.12
N CYS A 21 -6.62 20.20 10.60
CA CYS A 21 -5.56 20.90 9.86
C CYS A 21 -4.49 19.97 9.23
N TRP A 22 -4.71 18.65 9.31
CA TRP A 22 -3.84 17.55 8.92
C TRP A 22 -4.43 16.63 7.83
N GLY A 23 -5.61 16.92 7.28
CA GLY A 23 -6.23 16.11 6.23
C GLY A 23 -6.62 14.68 6.68
N PRO A 24 -7.13 13.83 5.77
CA PRO A 24 -7.50 12.46 6.12
C PRO A 24 -6.28 11.71 6.65
N GLN A 25 -6.39 11.14 7.83
CA GLN A 25 -5.26 10.45 8.46
C GLN A 25 -5.01 9.11 7.77
N VAL A 26 -3.79 8.90 7.28
CA VAL A 26 -3.36 7.59 6.79
C VAL A 26 -3.32 6.62 7.98
N PRO A 27 -4.07 5.52 7.97
CA PRO A 27 -4.07 4.58 9.09
C PRO A 27 -2.70 3.91 9.20
N PHE A 28 -2.27 3.65 10.43
CA PHE A 28 -0.98 3.02 10.67
C PHE A 28 -1.10 1.48 10.77
N PHE A 29 -0.38 0.78 9.90
CA PHE A 29 -0.17 -0.67 9.98
C PHE A 29 1.31 -1.00 10.07
N SER A 30 1.70 -1.69 11.15
CA SER A 30 3.06 -2.21 11.30
C SER A 30 3.17 -3.61 10.70
N GLN A 31 4.22 -3.89 9.91
CA GLN A 31 4.52 -5.27 9.48
C GLN A 31 4.73 -6.23 10.68
N ARG A 32 5.06 -5.70 11.86
CA ARG A 32 5.24 -6.45 13.11
C ARG A 32 3.96 -6.61 13.93
N GLY A 33 2.81 -6.18 13.41
CA GLY A 33 1.51 -6.37 14.06
C GLY A 33 1.22 -7.84 14.34
N SER A 34 0.89 -8.17 15.58
CA SER A 34 0.73 -9.57 16.04
C SER A 34 -0.34 -10.36 15.28
N ALA A 35 -1.32 -9.68 14.70
CA ALA A 35 -2.39 -10.30 13.94
C ALA A 35 -1.94 -10.90 12.60
N TRP A 36 -0.80 -10.48 12.03
CA TRP A 36 -0.35 -10.89 10.69
C TRP A 36 1.16 -11.09 10.55
N SER A 37 1.98 -10.69 11.53
CA SER A 37 3.44 -10.75 11.42
C SER A 37 4.00 -12.16 11.24
N GLY A 38 3.25 -13.20 11.64
CA GLY A 38 3.60 -14.60 11.42
C GLY A 38 3.15 -15.19 10.08
N ASP A 39 2.44 -14.42 9.24
CA ASP A 39 1.87 -14.96 8.00
C ASP A 39 2.94 -15.11 6.93
N PRO A 40 3.04 -16.28 6.25
CA PRO A 40 4.01 -16.48 5.18
C PRO A 40 3.69 -15.61 3.96
N MET A 41 4.73 -15.12 3.29
CA MET A 41 4.61 -14.36 2.06
C MET A 41 4.79 -15.29 0.86
N GLY A 42 3.69 -15.59 0.17
CA GLY A 42 3.66 -16.54 -0.94
C GLY A 42 4.12 -17.94 -0.52
N SER A 43 4.95 -18.58 -1.34
CA SER A 43 5.57 -19.88 -1.02
C SER A 43 6.94 -19.75 -0.34
N SER A 44 7.34 -18.54 0.07
CA SER A 44 8.64 -18.31 0.68
C SER A 44 8.65 -18.75 2.15
N SER A 45 9.85 -18.85 2.75
CA SER A 45 10.01 -19.05 4.19
C SER A 45 9.90 -17.76 5.02
N ARG A 46 9.72 -16.59 4.36
CA ARG A 46 9.64 -15.29 5.03
C ARG A 46 8.19 -14.99 5.39
N THR A 47 8.01 -14.25 6.48
CA THR A 47 6.71 -13.74 6.89
C THR A 47 6.54 -12.25 6.60
N ILE A 48 5.31 -11.74 6.78
CA ILE A 48 5.04 -10.30 6.77
C ILE A 48 5.93 -9.58 7.82
N GLY A 49 6.14 -10.19 8.99
CA GLY A 49 7.04 -9.66 10.01
C GLY A 49 8.48 -9.50 9.53
N ASP A 50 8.97 -10.45 8.73
CA ASP A 50 10.34 -10.47 8.22
C ASP A 50 10.56 -9.49 7.06
N SER A 51 9.59 -9.36 6.14
CA SER A 51 9.80 -8.68 4.85
C SER A 51 8.55 -7.99 4.27
N GLY A 52 7.56 -7.71 5.11
CA GLY A 52 6.27 -7.14 4.69
C GLY A 52 6.20 -5.61 4.61
N CYS A 53 7.31 -4.88 4.75
CA CYS A 53 7.31 -3.41 4.82
C CYS A 53 6.52 -2.75 3.69
N LEU A 54 6.74 -3.21 2.46
CA LEU A 54 6.09 -2.65 1.28
C LEU A 54 4.59 -2.92 1.27
N ILE A 55 4.18 -4.17 1.49
CA ILE A 55 2.75 -4.55 1.41
C ILE A 55 1.95 -3.89 2.52
N THR A 56 2.54 -3.69 3.71
CA THR A 56 1.90 -2.97 4.80
C THR A 56 1.74 -1.50 4.48
N SER A 57 2.73 -0.88 3.81
CA SER A 57 2.63 0.51 3.35
C SER A 57 1.58 0.70 2.26
N ILE A 58 1.50 -0.23 1.31
CA ILE A 58 0.43 -0.23 0.29
C ILE A 58 -0.94 -0.41 0.97
N THR A 59 -1.05 -1.29 1.97
CA THR A 59 -2.29 -1.48 2.74
C THR A 59 -2.76 -0.19 3.40
N MET A 60 -1.85 0.59 4.02
CA MET A 60 -2.18 1.89 4.61
C MET A 60 -2.77 2.84 3.57
N ALA A 61 -2.14 2.90 2.40
CA ALA A 61 -2.58 3.70 1.27
C ALA A 61 -3.94 3.24 0.69
N LEU A 62 -4.18 1.92 0.56
CA LEU A 62 -5.48 1.37 0.14
C LEU A 62 -6.59 1.79 1.12
N ASN A 63 -6.31 1.80 2.42
CA ASN A 63 -7.28 2.19 3.44
C ASN A 63 -7.53 3.70 3.47
N TYR A 64 -6.54 4.54 3.16
CA TYR A 64 -6.75 5.97 2.96
C TYR A 64 -7.83 6.24 1.90
N TYR A 65 -7.91 5.41 0.85
CA TYR A 65 -8.95 5.50 -0.18
C TYR A 65 -10.22 4.68 0.11
N GLY A 66 -10.42 4.21 1.35
CA GLY A 66 -11.68 3.59 1.77
C GLY A 66 -11.84 2.11 1.41
N LEU A 67 -10.77 1.38 1.12
CA LEU A 67 -10.87 -0.06 0.80
C LEU A 67 -10.99 -0.96 2.05
N TYR A 68 -10.69 -0.45 3.26
CA TYR A 68 -10.84 -1.15 4.54
C TYR A 68 -10.25 -2.58 4.58
N VAL A 69 -8.97 -2.74 4.20
CA VAL A 69 -8.29 -4.05 4.08
C VAL A 69 -7.19 -4.22 5.12
N THR A 70 -6.93 -5.44 5.60
CA THR A 70 -5.79 -5.71 6.49
C THR A 70 -4.54 -6.13 5.70
N PRO A 71 -3.33 -6.03 6.30
CA PRO A 71 -2.12 -6.56 5.67
C PRO A 71 -2.20 -8.05 5.33
N ARG A 72 -2.93 -8.83 6.13
CA ARG A 72 -3.19 -10.25 5.88
C ARG A 72 -4.04 -10.45 4.63
N ASP A 73 -5.12 -9.68 4.47
CA ASP A 73 -6.01 -9.81 3.31
C ASP A 73 -5.26 -9.54 2.01
N PHE A 74 -4.47 -8.47 2.00
CA PHE A 74 -3.66 -8.13 0.84
C PHE A 74 -2.55 -9.16 0.57
N ASN A 75 -1.84 -9.63 1.61
CA ASN A 75 -0.84 -10.69 1.50
C ASN A 75 -1.41 -11.99 0.89
N ASN A 76 -2.58 -12.41 1.37
CA ASN A 76 -3.25 -13.62 0.86
C ASN A 76 -3.65 -13.47 -0.60
N TRP A 77 -4.15 -12.30 -1.00
CA TRP A 77 -4.47 -12.03 -2.40
C TRP A 77 -3.21 -12.07 -3.27
N LEU A 78 -2.13 -11.41 -2.86
CA LEU A 78 -0.86 -11.42 -3.58
C LEU A 78 -0.30 -12.84 -3.75
N GLY A 79 -0.39 -13.68 -2.71
CA GLY A 79 0.05 -15.07 -2.77
C GLY A 79 -0.68 -15.91 -3.83
N SER A 80 -1.92 -15.57 -4.15
CA SER A 80 -2.71 -16.26 -5.19
C SER A 80 -2.61 -15.63 -6.59
N HIS A 81 -2.02 -14.44 -6.71
CA HIS A 81 -1.93 -13.67 -7.96
C HIS A 81 -0.48 -13.46 -8.44
N GLY A 82 0.46 -14.28 -7.96
CA GLY A 82 1.86 -14.17 -8.36
C GLY A 82 2.56 -12.92 -7.84
N GLY A 83 2.10 -12.36 -6.73
CA GLY A 83 2.64 -11.13 -6.14
C GLY A 83 4.00 -11.28 -5.47
N TYR A 84 4.55 -12.49 -5.40
CA TYR A 84 5.86 -12.78 -4.81
C TYR A 84 6.68 -13.72 -5.71
N ASP A 85 7.99 -13.49 -5.75
CA ASP A 85 8.93 -14.51 -6.18
C ASP A 85 9.26 -15.48 -5.02
N GLY A 86 10.13 -16.48 -5.28
CA GLY A 86 10.55 -17.44 -4.27
C GLY A 86 11.30 -16.84 -3.06
N GLY A 87 11.74 -15.58 -3.16
CA GLY A 87 12.42 -14.83 -2.11
C GLY A 87 11.52 -13.89 -1.31
N ALA A 88 10.20 -13.93 -1.53
CA ALA A 88 9.22 -12.96 -1.01
C ALA A 88 9.36 -11.54 -1.58
N ASN A 89 10.13 -11.35 -2.66
CA ASN A 89 10.21 -10.03 -3.28
C ASN A 89 8.88 -9.76 -3.97
N PHE A 90 8.31 -8.60 -3.67
CA PHE A 90 7.09 -8.14 -4.31
C PHE A 90 7.30 -7.99 -5.81
N GLN A 91 6.45 -8.63 -6.60
CA GLN A 91 6.49 -8.54 -8.05
C GLN A 91 5.66 -7.35 -8.50
N TYR A 92 6.34 -6.29 -8.94
CA TYR A 92 5.67 -5.11 -9.49
C TYR A 92 5.01 -5.41 -10.84
N GLY A 93 3.90 -4.73 -11.09
CA GLY A 93 3.03 -4.92 -12.26
C GLY A 93 1.72 -4.16 -12.06
N ASN A 94 0.60 -4.71 -12.56
CA ASN A 94 -0.71 -4.10 -12.33
C ASN A 94 -1.34 -4.52 -10.98
N LEU A 95 -0.67 -5.31 -10.14
CA LEU A 95 -1.28 -5.96 -8.96
C LEU A 95 -1.96 -5.00 -7.98
N VAL A 96 -1.35 -3.84 -7.69
CA VAL A 96 -1.97 -2.85 -6.80
C VAL A 96 -3.22 -2.24 -7.45
N ARG A 97 -3.15 -1.99 -8.77
CA ARG A 97 -4.27 -1.49 -9.57
C ARG A 97 -5.40 -2.50 -9.67
N ASP A 98 -5.06 -3.77 -9.87
CA ASP A 98 -6.02 -4.85 -10.01
C ASP A 98 -6.72 -5.14 -8.68
N TYR A 99 -5.97 -5.16 -7.57
CA TYR A 99 -6.54 -5.32 -6.23
C TYR A 99 -7.48 -4.18 -5.85
N SER A 100 -7.12 -2.94 -6.22
CA SER A 100 -7.89 -1.75 -5.86
C SER A 100 -9.03 -1.41 -6.83
N GLY A 101 -9.24 -2.19 -7.89
CA GLY A 101 -10.20 -1.86 -8.94
C GLY A 101 -9.87 -0.56 -9.68
N GLY A 102 -8.59 -0.19 -9.76
CA GLY A 102 -8.12 1.02 -10.42
C GLY A 102 -8.04 2.27 -9.53
N ILE A 103 -8.43 2.18 -8.26
CA ILE A 103 -8.40 3.31 -7.32
C ILE A 103 -6.96 3.64 -6.91
N VAL A 104 -6.11 2.64 -6.78
CA VAL A 104 -4.70 2.80 -6.42
C VAL A 104 -3.84 2.10 -7.44
N TRP A 105 -2.93 2.82 -8.04
CA TRP A 105 -1.86 2.29 -8.89
C TRP A 105 -0.51 2.64 -8.31
N GLY A 106 0.51 1.87 -8.66
CA GLY A 106 1.89 2.15 -8.31
C GLY A 106 2.83 1.54 -9.32
N GLU A 107 3.92 2.24 -9.59
CA GLU A 107 4.93 1.86 -10.56
C GLU A 107 6.27 1.67 -9.84
N GLU A 108 7.06 0.71 -10.31
CA GLU A 108 8.43 0.56 -9.84
C GLU A 108 9.29 1.67 -10.42
N ASN A 109 10.17 2.28 -9.60
CA ASN A 109 11.11 3.33 -9.99
C ASN A 109 10.46 4.64 -10.51
N TYR A 110 9.20 4.88 -10.17
CA TYR A 110 8.57 6.16 -10.46
C TYR A 110 9.13 7.26 -9.54
N ASN A 111 9.48 8.42 -10.12
CA ASN A 111 10.07 9.56 -9.42
C ASN A 111 9.19 10.81 -9.62
N PRO A 112 8.11 10.98 -8.83
CA PRO A 112 7.29 12.18 -8.88
C PRO A 112 7.94 13.34 -8.15
N ASP A 113 7.36 14.51 -8.37
CA ASP A 113 7.44 15.61 -7.42
C ASP A 113 6.72 15.21 -6.11
N LEU A 114 7.49 14.74 -5.13
CA LEU A 114 6.98 14.30 -3.83
C LEU A 114 6.32 15.45 -3.05
N GLU A 115 6.88 16.65 -3.13
CA GLU A 115 6.34 17.83 -2.44
C GLU A 115 4.95 18.14 -2.98
N SER A 116 4.81 18.18 -4.31
CA SER A 116 3.51 18.41 -4.94
C SER A 116 2.45 17.37 -4.55
N LEU A 117 2.83 16.09 -4.43
CA LEU A 117 1.90 15.03 -4.04
C LEU A 117 1.47 15.14 -2.57
N ILE A 118 2.42 15.43 -1.69
CA ILE A 118 2.17 15.63 -0.26
C ILE A 118 1.30 16.88 -0.05
N ASP A 119 1.57 17.97 -0.76
CA ASP A 119 0.78 19.21 -0.71
C ASP A 119 -0.66 19.01 -1.20
N GLN A 120 -0.87 18.06 -2.13
CA GLN A 120 -2.19 17.65 -2.59
C GLN A 120 -2.87 16.62 -1.66
N GLY A 121 -2.20 16.20 -0.58
CA GLY A 121 -2.73 15.26 0.40
C GLY A 121 -2.65 13.79 0.00
N TYR A 122 -1.92 13.44 -1.06
CA TYR A 122 -1.81 12.04 -1.50
C TYR A 122 -0.85 11.24 -0.60
N PRO A 123 -1.22 10.02 -0.15
CA PRO A 123 -0.28 9.13 0.52
C PRO A 123 0.78 8.62 -0.48
N VAL A 124 2.05 8.67 -0.09
CA VAL A 124 3.18 8.22 -0.92
C VAL A 124 3.95 7.08 -0.26
N VAL A 125 4.24 6.02 -1.02
CA VAL A 125 5.07 4.89 -0.55
C VAL A 125 6.47 5.00 -1.14
N ALA A 126 7.39 5.59 -0.39
CA ALA A 126 8.79 5.71 -0.83
C ALA A 126 9.58 4.42 -0.59
N ARG A 127 10.44 4.05 -1.56
CA ARG A 127 11.50 3.06 -1.33
C ARG A 127 12.70 3.83 -0.81
N THR A 128 13.26 3.41 0.32
CA THR A 128 14.53 3.93 0.82
C THR A 128 15.60 2.88 0.57
N ASP A 129 16.64 3.26 -0.15
CA ASP A 129 17.82 2.42 -0.32
C ASP A 129 18.83 2.86 0.75
N TRP A 130 19.27 1.93 1.59
CA TRP A 130 20.37 2.17 2.53
C TRP A 130 21.67 1.83 1.81
N GLY A 131 22.49 2.85 1.54
CA GLY A 131 23.84 2.73 0.99
C GLY A 131 24.89 2.46 2.05
#